data_AF-A0A853FNL8-F1
#
_entry.id   AF-A0A853FNL8-F1
#
_cell.length_a   1.000
_cell.length_b   1.000
_cell.length_c   1.000
_cell.angle_alpha   90.00
_cell.angle_beta   90.00
_cell.angle_gamma   90.00
#
_symmetry.space_group_name_H-M   'P 1'
#
loop_
_entity.id
_entity.type
_entity.pdbx_description
1 polymer ?
#
loop_
_entity_poly.entity_id
_entity_poly.type
_entity_poly.pdbx_seq_one_letter_code
_entity_poly.pdbx_strand_id
1 'polypeptide(L)'
;MSADRIALTHQMIAHYNAQDADAYVELMTDGACEAGYRGAVLREGKEGVRSGLKAMFAEFPENRADILTSYALGDTVVLHEKVARSPESEPFEVMSIYSFADDKVDRVEFIR
;
A
#
# COMPACT_ATOMS: atom_id res chain seq x y z
N MET A 1 5.02 20.83 11.78
CA MET A 1 3.78 20.57 11.02
C MET A 1 3.79 19.10 10.70
N SER A 2 2.72 18.35 10.98
CA SER A 2 2.63 16.97 10.51
C SER A 2 2.74 16.99 8.98
N ALA A 3 3.65 16.21 8.41
CA ALA A 3 3.71 16.02 6.97
C ALA A 3 2.33 15.54 6.48
N ASP A 4 1.89 15.98 5.30
CA ASP A 4 0.60 15.52 4.75
C ASP A 4 0.67 14.03 4.43
N ARG A 5 0.26 13.21 5.40
CA ARG A 5 0.32 11.74 5.32
C ARG A 5 -0.59 11.20 4.23
N ILE A 6 -1.70 11.88 3.94
CA ILE A 6 -2.61 11.49 2.85
C ILE A 6 -1.88 11.67 1.53
N ALA A 7 -1.17 12.78 1.33
CA ALA A 7 -0.38 12.99 0.13
C ALA A 7 0.69 11.90 -0.05
N LEU A 8 1.37 11.50 1.03
CA LEU A 8 2.38 10.43 1.00
C LEU A 8 1.76 9.06 0.62
N THR A 9 0.61 8.68 1.18
CA THR A 9 -0.03 7.39 0.83
C THR A 9 -0.66 7.42 -0.55
N HIS A 10 -1.17 8.57 -1.02
CA HIS A 10 -1.60 8.73 -2.41
C HIS A 10 -0.42 8.55 -3.38
N GLN A 11 0.75 9.07 -3.02
CA GLN A 11 1.97 8.85 -3.81
C GLN A 11 2.36 7.37 -3.84
N MET A 12 2.24 6.65 -2.72
CA MET A 12 2.45 5.19 -2.69
C MET A 12 1.49 4.48 -3.66
N ILE A 13 0.20 4.81 -3.65
CA ILE A 13 -0.77 4.22 -4.59
C ILE A 13 -0.46 4.61 -6.05
N ALA A 14 0.04 5.83 -6.30
CA ALA A 14 0.51 6.22 -7.63
C ALA A 14 1.68 5.34 -8.10
N HIS A 15 2.66 5.06 -7.24
CA HIS A 15 3.75 4.11 -7.55
C HIS A 15 3.24 2.69 -7.75
N TYR A 16 2.28 2.24 -6.93
CA TYR A 16 1.63 0.94 -7.08
C TYR A 16 0.94 0.79 -8.44
N ASN A 17 0.17 1.80 -8.86
CA ASN A 17 -0.52 1.82 -10.16
C ASN A 17 0.43 1.96 -11.35
N ALA A 18 1.60 2.58 -11.15
CA ALA A 18 2.68 2.61 -12.12
C ALA A 18 3.52 1.31 -12.13
N GLN A 19 3.20 0.34 -11.26
CA GLN A 19 3.96 -0.89 -11.05
C GLN A 19 5.43 -0.66 -10.65
N ASP A 20 5.70 0.49 -10.04
CA ASP A 20 7.02 0.87 -9.57
C ASP A 20 7.20 0.45 -8.12
N ALA A 21 7.50 -0.84 -7.93
CA ALA A 21 7.77 -1.40 -6.61
C ALA A 21 8.99 -0.75 -5.94
N ASP A 22 9.96 -0.25 -6.72
CA ASP A 22 11.17 0.35 -6.17
C ASP A 22 10.86 1.72 -5.57
N ALA A 23 10.11 2.57 -6.28
CA ALA A 23 9.66 3.86 -5.75
C ALA A 23 8.66 3.71 -4.59
N TYR A 24 7.78 2.70 -4.63
CA TYR A 24 6.84 2.41 -3.54
C TYR A 24 7.57 2.19 -2.21
N VAL A 25 8.59 1.33 -2.19
CA VAL A 25 9.28 0.97 -0.95
C VAL A 25 10.28 2.04 -0.49
N GLU A 26 10.67 2.99 -1.33
CA GLU A 26 11.47 4.14 -0.87
C GLU A 26 10.73 5.02 0.14
N LEU A 27 9.39 5.00 0.09
CA LEU A 27 8.51 5.69 1.05
C LEU A 27 8.30 4.89 2.34
N MET A 28 8.92 3.70 2.45
CA MET A 28 8.83 2.83 3.62
C MET A 28 10.11 2.81 4.44
N THR A 29 10.00 2.50 5.74
CA THR A 29 11.14 2.18 6.60
C THR A 29 11.78 0.86 6.18
N ASP A 30 13.03 0.61 6.59
CA ASP A 30 13.73 -0.63 6.23
C ASP A 30 13.06 -1.87 6.85
N GLY A 31 12.51 -1.72 8.07
CA GLY A 31 11.79 -2.76 8.79
C GLY A 31 10.30 -2.88 8.43
N ALA A 32 9.83 -2.09 7.46
CA ALA A 32 8.40 -2.00 7.20
C ALA A 32 7.81 -3.33 6.70
N CYS A 33 6.53 -3.54 6.98
CA CYS A 33 5.85 -4.76 6.55
C CYS A 33 4.44 -4.50 6.03
N GLU A 34 3.94 -5.45 5.24
CA GLU A 34 2.54 -5.50 4.84
C GLU A 34 1.88 -6.74 5.42
N ALA A 35 0.70 -6.58 6.02
CA ALA A 35 0.02 -7.61 6.80
C ALA A 35 -1.50 -7.61 6.60
N GLY A 36 -2.15 -8.71 6.96
CA GLY A 36 -3.60 -8.69 7.16
C GLY A 36 -3.95 -7.94 8.45
N TYR A 37 -5.06 -7.19 8.47
CA TYR A 37 -5.52 -6.52 9.69
C TYR A 37 -5.78 -7.54 10.81
N ARG A 38 -5.11 -7.34 11.96
CA ARG A 38 -5.08 -8.31 13.08
C ARG A 38 -4.68 -9.73 12.66
N GLY A 39 -3.89 -9.84 11.59
CA GLY A 39 -3.49 -11.09 10.96
C GLY A 39 -1.98 -11.23 10.82
N ALA A 40 -1.58 -12.22 10.01
CA ALA A 40 -0.18 -12.52 9.74
C ALA A 40 0.48 -11.46 8.85
N VAL A 41 1.80 -11.33 8.99
CA VAL A 41 2.64 -10.61 8.02
C VAL A 41 2.61 -11.37 6.70
N LEU A 42 2.33 -10.64 5.62
CA LEU A 42 2.28 -11.17 4.25
C LEU A 42 3.60 -10.92 3.52
N ARG A 43 4.22 -9.75 3.78
CA ARG A 43 5.50 -9.33 3.22
C ARG A 43 6.29 -8.64 4.32
N GLU A 44 7.45 -9.20 4.65
CA GLU A 44 8.28 -8.79 5.79
C GLU A 44 9.49 -7.98 5.33
N GLY A 45 9.69 -6.82 5.93
CA GLY A 45 10.78 -5.91 5.60
C GLY A 45 10.59 -5.21 4.25
N LYS A 46 11.30 -4.09 4.05
CA LYS A 46 11.29 -3.32 2.80
C LYS A 46 11.53 -4.19 1.56
N GLU A 47 12.46 -5.12 1.64
CA GLU A 47 12.81 -6.03 0.53
C GLU A 47 11.79 -7.14 0.30
N GLY A 48 11.12 -7.64 1.36
CA GLY A 48 10.00 -8.57 1.21
C GLY A 48 8.79 -7.89 0.56
N VAL A 49 8.54 -6.63 0.89
CA VAL A 49 7.52 -5.82 0.20
C VAL A 49 7.88 -5.60 -1.26
N ARG A 50 9.12 -5.16 -1.55
CA ARG A 50 9.62 -4.92 -2.91
C ARG A 50 9.46 -6.15 -3.80
N SER A 51 9.99 -7.29 -3.36
CA SER A 51 9.96 -8.54 -4.13
C SER A 51 8.54 -9.08 -4.31
N GLY A 52 7.70 -8.99 -3.28
CA GLY A 52 6.30 -9.42 -3.35
C GLY A 52 5.46 -8.56 -4.29
N LEU A 53 5.67 -7.24 -4.32
CA LEU A 53 5.02 -6.36 -5.29
C LEU A 53 5.47 -6.65 -6.72
N LYS A 54 6.78 -6.83 -6.96
CA LYS A 54 7.30 -7.21 -8.30
C LYS A 54 6.69 -8.51 -8.80
N ALA A 55 6.58 -9.52 -7.94
CA ALA A 55 5.92 -10.78 -8.28
C ALA A 55 4.43 -10.59 -8.62
N MET A 56 3.71 -9.81 -7.81
CA MET A 56 2.30 -9.51 -8.04
C MET A 56 2.06 -8.70 -9.33
N PHE A 57 2.91 -7.73 -9.65
CA PHE A 57 2.81 -6.97 -10.90
C PHE A 57 3.13 -7.84 -12.13
N ALA A 58 4.09 -8.76 -12.02
CA ALA A 58 4.37 -9.71 -13.09
C ALA A 58 3.21 -10.68 -13.34
N GLU A 59 2.50 -11.09 -12.28
CA GLU A 59 1.30 -11.93 -12.38
C GLU A 59 0.09 -11.15 -12.91
N PHE A 60 -0.06 -9.89 -12.50
CA PHE A 60 -1.20 -9.02 -12.83
C PHE A 60 -0.73 -7.71 -13.46
N PRO A 61 -0.36 -7.70 -14.76
CA PRO A 61 0.22 -6.52 -15.43
C PRO A 61 -0.77 -5.39 -15.67
N GLU A 62 -2.06 -5.61 -15.43
CA GLU A 62 -3.11 -4.57 -15.49
C GLU A 62 -3.65 -4.23 -14.10
N ASN A 63 -2.96 -4.69 -13.05
CA ASN A 63 -3.35 -4.43 -11.68
C ASN A 63 -3.36 -2.93 -11.37
N ARG A 64 -4.45 -2.47 -10.76
CA ARG A 64 -4.63 -1.08 -10.30
C ARG A 64 -5.51 -1.00 -9.06
N ALA A 65 -5.31 0.05 -8.29
CA ALA A 65 -6.13 0.45 -7.15
C ALA A 65 -6.63 1.88 -7.34
N ASP A 66 -7.95 2.06 -7.30
CA ASP A 66 -8.59 3.38 -7.29
C ASP A 66 -8.92 3.76 -5.85
N ILE A 67 -8.43 4.92 -5.39
CA ILE A 67 -8.76 5.43 -4.06
C ILE A 67 -10.17 6.02 -4.09
N LEU A 68 -11.09 5.43 -3.32
CA LEU A 68 -12.47 5.88 -3.20
C LEU A 68 -12.62 6.95 -2.12
N THR A 69 -11.93 6.80 -1.00
CA THR A 69 -11.95 7.76 0.13
C THR A 69 -10.66 7.65 0.95
N SER A 70 -10.28 8.73 1.61
CA SER A 70 -9.11 8.78 2.49
C SER A 70 -9.47 9.41 3.83
N TYR A 71 -8.95 8.83 4.90
CA TYR A 71 -9.08 9.34 6.26
C TYR A 71 -7.69 9.46 6.89
N ALA A 72 -7.48 10.48 7.71
CA ALA A 72 -6.29 10.63 8.53
C ALA A 72 -6.69 10.96 9.97
N LEU A 73 -6.03 10.30 10.92
CA LEU A 73 -6.16 10.57 12.35
C LEU A 73 -4.79 10.40 13.02
N GLY A 74 -4.20 11.49 13.48
CA GLY A 74 -2.83 11.48 14.02
C GLY A 74 -1.83 10.95 12.97
N ASP A 75 -1.04 9.95 13.34
CA ASP A 75 -0.09 9.26 12.47
C ASP A 75 -0.66 7.96 11.89
N THR A 76 -1.95 7.94 11.59
CA THR A 76 -2.59 6.84 10.87
C THR A 76 -3.37 7.38 9.69
N VAL A 77 -3.21 6.74 8.55
CA VAL A 77 -4.01 6.99 7.35
C VAL A 77 -4.77 5.72 7.00
N VAL A 78 -6.03 5.87 6.59
CA VAL A 78 -6.84 4.77 6.05
C VAL A 78 -7.28 5.16 4.65
N LEU A 79 -6.98 4.31 3.68
CA LEU A 79 -7.49 4.43 2.32
C LEU A 79 -8.54 3.36 2.09
N HIS A 80 -9.70 3.76 1.58
CA HIS A 80 -10.68 2.84 1.00
C HIS A 80 -10.42 2.75 -0.48
N GLU A 81 -10.06 1.57 -0.96
CA GLU A 81 -9.57 1.33 -2.31
C GLU A 81 -10.43 0.28 -3.02
N LYS A 82 -10.61 0.47 -4.33
CA LYS A 82 -11.15 -0.53 -5.24
C LYS A 82 -10.02 -1.08 -6.10
N VAL A 83 -9.74 -2.36 -5.98
CA VAL A 83 -8.64 -3.05 -6.66
C VAL A 83 -9.18 -3.91 -7.80
N ALA A 84 -8.60 -3.78 -8.98
CA ALA A 84 -8.84 -4.66 -10.13
C ALA A 84 -7.53 -5.34 -10.53
N ARG A 85 -7.54 -6.67 -10.72
CA ARG A 85 -6.35 -7.45 -11.11
C ARG A 85 -6.17 -7.52 -12.62
N SER A 86 -7.28 -7.51 -13.34
CA SER A 86 -7.35 -7.40 -14.80
C SER A 86 -8.67 -6.72 -15.20
N PRO A 87 -8.83 -6.26 -16.45
CA PRO A 87 -10.08 -5.69 -16.96
C PRO A 87 -11.26 -6.67 -16.91
N GLU A 88 -10.99 -7.97 -16.92
CA GLU A 88 -12.00 -9.04 -16.92
C GLU A 88 -12.34 -9.56 -15.52
N SER A 89 -11.49 -9.28 -14.53
CA SER A 89 -11.72 -9.69 -13.13
C SER A 89 -12.73 -8.77 -12.45
N GLU A 90 -13.62 -9.34 -11.64
CA GLU A 90 -14.48 -8.55 -10.77
C GLU A 90 -13.63 -7.81 -9.73
N PRO A 91 -13.71 -6.47 -9.65
CA PRO A 91 -12.95 -5.71 -8.67
C PRO A 91 -13.41 -6.02 -7.24
N PHE A 92 -12.50 -5.87 -6.29
CA PHE A 92 -12.79 -6.00 -4.86
C PHE A 92 -12.37 -4.75 -4.11
N GLU A 93 -12.96 -4.54 -2.94
CA GLU A 93 -12.63 -3.39 -2.10
C GLU A 93 -11.73 -3.81 -0.93
N VAL A 94 -10.82 -2.90 -0.55
CA VAL A 94 -9.88 -3.07 0.56
C VAL A 94 -9.86 -1.78 1.36
N MET A 95 -9.73 -1.88 2.68
CA MET A 95 -9.23 -0.74 3.47
C MET A 95 -7.77 -0.98 3.85
N SER A 96 -6.89 -0.10 3.36
CA SER A 96 -5.47 -0.11 3.66
C SER A 96 -5.18 0.87 4.81
N ILE A 97 -4.63 0.38 5.90
CA ILE A 97 -4.26 1.16 7.09
C ILE A 97 -2.75 1.37 7.05
N TYR A 98 -2.31 2.62 7.03
CA TYR A 98 -0.91 3.01 7.01
C TYR A 98 -0.51 3.58 8.37
N SER A 99 0.51 2.96 8.96
CA SER A 99 1.17 3.43 10.18
C SER A 99 2.56 3.94 9.82
N PHE A 100 3.00 5.01 10.50
CA PHE A 100 4.22 5.73 10.17
C PHE A 100 5.24 5.67 11.30
N ALA A 101 6.51 5.72 10.93
CA ALA A 101 7.62 6.08 11.81
C ALA A 101 8.37 7.24 11.17
N ASP A 102 8.47 8.36 11.89
CA ASP A 102 8.96 9.63 11.37
C ASP A 102 8.29 10.00 10.03
N ASP A 103 9.03 10.21 8.94
CA ASP A 103 8.48 10.63 7.65
C ASP A 103 8.11 9.47 6.71
N LYS A 104 8.22 8.21 7.17
CA LYS A 104 8.04 7.01 6.33
C LYS A 104 6.94 6.08 6.84
N VAL A 105 6.42 5.26 5.93
CA VAL A 105 5.47 4.18 6.28
C VAL A 105 6.22 3.00 6.89
N ASP A 106 5.80 2.59 8.07
CA ASP A 106 6.37 1.45 8.80
C ASP A 106 5.50 0.19 8.70
N ARG A 107 4.20 0.36 8.46
CA ARG A 107 3.30 -0.79 8.32
C ARG A 107 2.11 -0.45 7.44
N VAL A 108 1.74 -1.39 6.58
CA VAL A 108 0.45 -1.38 5.86
C VAL A 108 -0.35 -2.61 6.28
N GLU A 109 -1.59 -2.41 6.73
CA GLU A 109 -2.51 -3.50 7.04
C GLU A 109 -3.72 -3.47 6.13
N PHE A 110 -4.16 -4.64 5.66
CA PHE A 110 -5.30 -4.76 4.76
C PHE A 110 -6.50 -5.37 5.48
N ILE A 111 -7.64 -4.67 5.42
CA ILE A 111 -8.97 -5.23 5.69
C ILE A 111 -9.56 -5.69 4.36
N ARG A 112 -9.90 -6.97 4.27
CA ARG A 112 -10.50 -7.63 3.10
C ARG A 112 -11.64 -8.54 3.52
#